data_AF-A0A523W1T9-F1
#
_entry.id   AF-A0A523W1T9-F1
#
_cell.length_a   1.000
_cell.length_b   1.000
_cell.length_c   1.000
_cell.angle_alpha   90.00
_cell.angle_beta   90.00
_cell.angle_gamma   90.00
#
_symmetry.space_group_name_H-M   'P 1'
#
loop_
_entity.id
_entity.type
_entity.pdbx_description
1 polymer ?
#
loop_
_entity_poly.entity_id
_entity_poly.type
_entity_poly.pdbx_seq_one_letter_code
_entity_poly.pdbx_strand_id
1 'polypeptide(L)'
;MKKRSGLILFFLLIIGCVVRFWGINFGLPHIDCRPDELAVVNIALKFGSGDLNPHFFCYPTFYLYLISFFYAVYFLLGRITGKYALLQDFVTEAVINRTNFFLIDRYISAFSGVATIFVVYKLTKYLFDEDTALVSSFLISLTYLHVRDSHFGVTDVFMTFLVMCSIFYIIKCYKDSNIKNYIFAGIFGGLAMSTKYNGLLVIIPIFIVHYFNIFNEKLRFVKLFLDKRILFFIGVFVIAFLFGTPFALLDYNKFISDVLYEMRHLQIGHGINLGIGWWYHLRFSLFSGLGWSLFFFSLIGIFVLIKKDIRKALILGSFPLCYYILMGKGYSVFVRYVILLIPFLCITAGLFITTISVKILGKYKKYKPLLIGFLAIFAILPSVNSIINFDRLLTKQDNRLIVAEWINEHIPKGSSICQTGSMGWDKVQLYPTLKSLEYKYEKYVEKNEKSKIIETMTILNYLKRNDIEGYRLFVYDEETDKFKFDGEEVNFLPQFIIAPSYPLYIYSNIPENIRGILDSSYQLKKSFKVIDEDDQENQFDQQDAFYVPFTGFKSVERPGPNYYIYEKIGEAN
;
A
#
# COMPACT_ATOMS: atom_id res chain seq x y z
N MET A 1 -36.76 2.06 13.24
CA MET A 1 -35.60 2.81 12.66
C MET A 1 -34.26 2.14 12.96
N LYS A 2 -33.86 1.91 14.22
CA LYS A 2 -32.55 1.28 14.57
C LYS A 2 -32.24 -0.04 13.85
N LYS A 3 -33.22 -0.95 13.67
CA LYS A 3 -33.03 -2.23 12.95
C LYS A 3 -32.70 -2.04 11.46
N ARG A 4 -33.30 -1.05 10.79
CA ARG A 4 -33.10 -0.80 9.35
C ARG A 4 -31.70 -0.25 9.06
N SER A 5 -31.25 0.72 9.84
CA SER A 5 -29.91 1.32 9.68
C SER A 5 -28.79 0.32 9.98
N GLY A 6 -29.00 -0.57 10.96
CA GLY A 6 -28.09 -1.68 11.24
C GLY A 6 -27.97 -2.65 10.06
N LEU A 7 -29.10 -2.99 9.42
CA LEU A 7 -29.11 -3.84 8.23
C LEU A 7 -28.39 -3.18 7.04
N ILE A 8 -28.64 -1.89 6.76
CA ILE A 8 -27.94 -1.16 5.70
C ILE A 8 -26.43 -1.16 5.95
N LEU A 9 -26.01 -0.82 7.17
CA LEU A 9 -24.58 -0.84 7.52
C LEU A 9 -23.97 -2.23 7.34
N PHE A 10 -24.68 -3.30 7.74
CA PHE A 10 -24.23 -4.67 7.51
C PHE A 10 -24.00 -4.94 6.02
N PHE A 11 -24.95 -4.57 5.15
CA PHE A 11 -24.76 -4.69 3.70
C PHE A 11 -23.58 -3.85 3.17
N LEU A 12 -23.37 -2.63 3.69
CA LEU A 12 -22.22 -1.81 3.30
C LEU A 12 -20.88 -2.44 3.72
N LEU A 13 -20.84 -3.11 4.87
CA LEU A 13 -19.66 -3.86 5.31
C LEU A 13 -19.42 -5.07 4.41
N ILE A 14 -20.47 -5.81 4.04
CA ILE A 14 -20.35 -6.94 3.10
C ILE A 14 -19.87 -6.49 1.73
N ILE A 15 -20.46 -5.43 1.16
CA ILE A 15 -20.01 -4.85 -0.11
C ILE A 15 -18.54 -4.39 0.01
N GLY A 16 -18.22 -3.71 1.11
CA GLY A 16 -16.86 -3.27 1.41
C GLY A 16 -15.86 -4.42 1.51
N CYS A 17 -16.26 -5.58 2.05
CA CYS A 17 -15.47 -6.82 2.00
C CYS A 17 -15.32 -7.31 0.57
N VAL A 18 -16.43 -7.53 -0.16
CA VAL A 18 -16.39 -8.11 -1.52
C VAL A 18 -15.38 -7.40 -2.40
N VAL A 19 -15.43 -6.06 -2.47
CA VAL A 19 -14.52 -5.27 -3.34
C VAL A 19 -13.07 -5.19 -2.84
N ARG A 20 -12.77 -5.56 -1.59
CA ARG A 20 -11.39 -5.53 -1.05
C ARG A 20 -10.71 -6.90 -1.06
N PHE A 21 -11.51 -7.95 -1.16
CA PHE A 21 -11.02 -9.33 -1.23
C PHE A 21 -11.07 -9.89 -2.66
N TRP A 22 -11.71 -9.19 -3.61
CA TRP A 22 -11.77 -9.61 -5.00
C TRP A 22 -10.42 -9.44 -5.71
N GLY A 23 -9.77 -10.56 -6.04
CA GLY A 23 -8.43 -10.53 -6.66
C GLY A 23 -7.30 -10.27 -5.67
N ILE A 24 -7.53 -10.42 -4.36
CA ILE A 24 -6.51 -10.18 -3.31
C ILE A 24 -5.24 -11.06 -3.43
N ASN A 25 -5.32 -12.16 -4.17
CA ASN A 25 -4.18 -13.03 -4.48
C ASN A 25 -3.40 -12.62 -5.74
N PHE A 26 -3.67 -11.43 -6.31
CA PHE A 26 -3.02 -10.97 -7.53
C PHE A 26 -1.48 -11.13 -7.48
N GLY A 27 -0.89 -11.45 -8.63
CA GLY A 27 0.55 -11.55 -8.82
C GLY A 27 1.24 -12.72 -8.12
N LEU A 28 0.65 -13.32 -7.08
CA LEU A 28 1.25 -14.44 -6.36
C LEU A 28 1.28 -15.70 -7.23
N PRO A 29 2.35 -16.53 -7.15
CA PRO A 29 3.44 -16.49 -6.16
C PRO A 29 4.59 -15.52 -6.48
N HIS A 30 4.50 -14.73 -7.55
CA HIS A 30 5.55 -13.78 -7.93
C HIS A 30 5.58 -12.57 -6.98
N ILE A 31 6.66 -12.45 -6.22
CA ILE A 31 6.78 -11.49 -5.12
C ILE A 31 7.01 -10.05 -5.59
N ASP A 32 7.60 -9.85 -6.77
CA ASP A 32 7.87 -8.52 -7.32
C ASP A 32 6.64 -7.88 -8.00
N CYS A 33 5.47 -8.54 -7.97
CA CYS A 33 4.24 -7.96 -8.48
C CYS A 33 3.78 -6.72 -7.72
N ARG A 34 4.27 -6.56 -6.49
CA ARG A 34 4.07 -5.38 -5.65
C ARG A 34 5.28 -5.22 -4.72
N PRO A 35 6.36 -4.55 -5.18
CA PRO A 35 7.64 -4.52 -4.48
C PRO A 35 7.60 -4.01 -3.04
N ASP A 36 6.74 -3.04 -2.73
CA ASP A 36 6.65 -2.48 -1.37
C ASP A 36 6.21 -3.49 -0.31
N GLU A 37 5.41 -4.49 -0.68
CA GLU A 37 4.98 -5.56 0.24
C GLU A 37 6.17 -6.43 0.66
N LEU A 38 7.15 -6.63 -0.23
CA LEU A 38 8.32 -7.45 0.04
C LEU A 38 9.15 -6.88 1.20
N ALA A 39 9.24 -5.55 1.31
CA ALA A 39 9.96 -4.91 2.42
C ALA A 39 9.31 -5.23 3.77
N VAL A 40 7.98 -5.19 3.85
CA VAL A 40 7.21 -5.53 5.06
C VAL A 40 7.40 -7.00 5.42
N VAL A 41 7.18 -7.89 4.44
CA VAL A 41 7.27 -9.36 4.62
C VAL A 41 8.67 -9.75 5.10
N ASN A 42 9.72 -9.22 4.48
CA ASN A 42 11.11 -9.56 4.82
C ASN A 42 11.48 -9.13 6.24
N ILE A 43 11.11 -7.91 6.67
CA ILE A 43 11.42 -7.44 8.02
C ILE A 43 10.60 -8.23 9.06
N ALA A 44 9.32 -8.48 8.80
CA ALA A 44 8.45 -9.23 9.70
C ALA A 44 8.93 -10.68 9.90
N LEU A 45 9.43 -11.33 8.85
CA LEU A 45 10.07 -12.66 8.94
C LEU A 45 11.38 -12.62 9.73
N LYS A 46 12.19 -11.57 9.57
CA LYS A 46 13.48 -11.43 10.27
C LYS A 46 13.32 -11.43 11.79
N PHE A 47 12.24 -10.86 12.33
CA PHE A 47 11.97 -10.91 13.78
C PHE A 47 11.86 -12.33 14.34
N GLY A 48 11.51 -13.31 13.52
CA GLY A 48 11.50 -14.73 13.90
C GLY A 48 12.89 -15.30 14.25
N SER A 49 13.98 -14.60 13.88
CA SER A 49 15.35 -14.97 14.27
C SER A 49 15.68 -14.66 15.74
N GLY A 50 14.81 -13.93 16.44
CA GLY A 50 15.02 -13.47 17.82
C GLY A 50 15.58 -12.04 17.93
N ASP A 51 16.07 -11.46 16.83
CA ASP A 51 16.41 -10.04 16.76
C ASP A 51 15.15 -9.22 16.47
N LEU A 52 14.61 -8.57 17.50
CA LEU A 52 13.40 -7.73 17.39
C LEU A 52 13.72 -6.31 16.91
N ASN A 53 14.99 -5.91 16.77
CA ASN A 53 15.33 -4.60 16.22
C ASN A 53 15.17 -4.64 14.69
N PRO A 54 14.41 -3.73 14.05
CA PRO A 54 14.31 -3.70 12.60
C PRO A 54 15.64 -3.34 11.92
N HIS A 55 16.53 -2.61 12.63
CA HIS A 55 17.71 -1.93 12.08
C HIS A 55 17.37 -1.00 10.90
N PHE A 56 16.11 -0.57 10.86
CA PHE A 56 15.47 0.17 9.78
C PHE A 56 14.31 0.94 10.39
N PHE A 57 14.40 2.28 10.41
CA PHE A 57 13.36 3.14 10.99
C PHE A 57 12.80 4.17 10.00
N CYS A 58 12.96 3.94 8.70
CA CYS A 58 12.26 4.75 7.68
C CYS A 58 10.73 4.66 7.85
N TYR A 59 10.24 3.54 8.38
CA TYR A 59 8.94 3.46 9.02
C TYR A 59 9.03 2.87 10.44
N PRO A 60 8.12 3.26 11.35
CA PRO A 60 7.89 2.63 12.66
C PRO A 60 7.56 1.13 12.58
N THR A 61 7.61 0.41 13.70
CA THR A 61 7.61 -1.06 13.71
C THR A 61 6.30 -1.73 14.13
N PHE A 62 5.26 -1.01 14.57
CA PHE A 62 4.06 -1.65 15.12
C PHE A 62 3.39 -2.58 14.11
N TYR A 63 3.24 -2.11 12.87
CA TYR A 63 2.67 -2.92 11.81
C TYR A 63 3.52 -4.16 11.54
N LEU A 64 4.84 -4.02 11.48
CA LEU A 64 5.76 -5.13 11.23
C LEU A 64 5.70 -6.18 12.34
N TYR A 65 5.61 -5.77 13.60
CA TYR A 65 5.40 -6.69 14.71
C TYR A 65 4.04 -7.37 14.67
N LEU A 66 2.98 -6.65 14.25
CA LEU A 66 1.66 -7.23 14.06
C LEU A 66 1.71 -8.33 12.99
N ILE A 67 2.37 -8.08 11.85
CA ILE A 67 2.55 -9.09 10.79
C ILE A 67 3.35 -10.28 11.30
N SER A 68 4.46 -10.03 11.99
CA SER A 68 5.28 -11.10 12.58
C SER A 68 4.52 -11.95 13.60
N PHE A 69 3.66 -11.32 14.41
CA PHE A 69 2.75 -12.03 15.31
C PHE A 69 1.81 -12.97 14.54
N PHE A 70 1.21 -12.50 13.44
CA PHE A 70 0.35 -13.36 12.61
C PHE A 70 1.13 -14.46 11.88
N TYR A 71 2.39 -14.24 11.52
CA TYR A 71 3.27 -15.30 11.01
C TYR A 71 3.54 -16.37 12.07
N ALA A 72 3.74 -15.97 13.34
CA ALA A 72 3.88 -16.92 14.44
C ALA A 72 2.58 -17.71 14.67
N VAL A 73 1.40 -17.06 14.62
CA VAL A 73 0.10 -17.74 14.69
C VAL A 73 -0.06 -18.72 13.53
N TYR A 74 0.29 -18.31 12.31
CA TYR A 74 0.24 -19.16 11.13
C TYR A 74 1.15 -20.39 11.24
N PHE A 75 2.37 -20.22 11.73
CA PHE A 75 3.27 -21.33 12.05
C PHE A 75 2.66 -22.28 13.09
N LEU A 76 2.14 -21.76 14.21
CA LEU A 76 1.53 -22.57 15.26
C LEU A 76 0.33 -23.36 14.76
N LEU A 77 -0.55 -22.75 13.96
CA LEU A 77 -1.66 -23.45 13.32
C LEU A 77 -1.15 -24.54 12.37
N GLY A 78 -0.11 -24.26 11.59
CA GLY A 78 0.53 -25.26 10.74
C GLY A 78 1.17 -26.42 11.52
N ARG A 79 1.69 -26.19 12.73
CA ARG A 79 2.13 -27.26 13.65
C ARG A 79 0.96 -28.12 14.13
N ILE A 80 -0.16 -27.49 14.49
CA ILE A 80 -1.36 -28.17 15.00
C ILE A 80 -2.04 -29.01 13.90
N THR A 81 -2.09 -28.50 12.67
CA THR A 81 -2.71 -29.20 11.52
C THR A 81 -1.78 -30.22 10.85
N GLY A 82 -0.53 -30.32 11.30
CA GLY A 82 0.48 -31.20 10.71
C GLY A 82 1.10 -30.70 9.40
N LYS A 83 0.81 -29.46 8.98
CA LYS A 83 1.46 -28.82 7.83
C LYS A 83 2.97 -28.63 8.03
N TYR A 84 3.38 -28.30 9.25
CA TYR A 84 4.80 -28.15 9.61
C TYR A 84 5.16 -29.18 10.67
N ALA A 85 6.19 -29.98 10.42
CA ALA A 85 6.77 -30.87 11.43
C ALA A 85 7.81 -30.10 12.26
N LEU A 86 8.63 -29.29 11.58
CA LEU A 86 9.74 -28.53 12.14
C LEU A 86 9.68 -27.05 11.71
N LEU A 87 10.45 -26.21 12.39
CA LEU A 87 10.62 -24.80 11.98
C LEU A 87 11.22 -24.70 10.56
N GLN A 88 12.05 -25.66 10.17
CA GLN A 88 12.68 -25.67 8.86
C GLN A 88 11.65 -25.73 7.72
N ASP A 89 10.53 -26.44 7.90
CA ASP A 89 9.47 -26.53 6.88
C ASP A 89 8.84 -25.15 6.61
N PHE A 90 8.66 -24.37 7.67
CA PHE A 90 8.15 -23.00 7.61
C PHE A 90 9.15 -22.04 6.95
N VAL A 91 10.44 -22.17 7.28
CA VAL A 91 11.52 -21.40 6.63
C VAL A 91 11.59 -21.75 5.14
N THR A 92 11.45 -23.03 4.78
CA THR A 92 11.40 -23.45 3.38
C THR A 92 10.23 -22.84 2.64
N GLU A 93 9.02 -22.81 3.21
CA GLU A 93 7.89 -22.08 2.60
C GLU A 93 8.20 -20.59 2.45
N ALA A 94 8.73 -19.94 3.49
CA ALA A 94 9.08 -18.52 3.47
C ALA A 94 10.15 -18.15 2.43
N VAL A 95 10.96 -19.10 1.97
CA VAL A 95 11.96 -18.89 0.91
C VAL A 95 11.42 -19.26 -0.47
N ILE A 96 10.75 -20.41 -0.59
CA ILE A 96 10.36 -20.97 -1.88
C ILE A 96 9.02 -20.42 -2.38
N ASN A 97 8.05 -20.21 -1.48
CA ASN A 97 6.71 -19.75 -1.84
C ASN A 97 6.13 -18.83 -0.77
N ARG A 98 6.30 -17.52 -0.96
CA ARG A 98 5.86 -16.49 -0.01
C ARG A 98 4.36 -16.16 -0.07
N THR A 99 3.56 -16.88 -0.86
CA THR A 99 2.13 -16.57 -1.10
C THR A 99 1.35 -16.31 0.19
N ASN A 100 1.42 -17.22 1.17
CA ASN A 100 0.64 -17.07 2.41
C ASN A 100 1.11 -15.89 3.27
N PHE A 101 2.39 -15.54 3.23
CA PHE A 101 2.95 -14.42 3.98
C PHE A 101 2.44 -13.08 3.46
N PHE A 102 2.36 -12.93 2.12
CA PHE A 102 1.76 -11.76 1.48
C PHE A 102 0.24 -11.72 1.73
N LEU A 103 -0.46 -12.85 1.61
CA LEU A 103 -1.91 -12.89 1.83
C LEU A 103 -2.30 -12.50 3.27
N ILE A 104 -1.56 -12.95 4.28
CA ILE A 104 -1.80 -12.55 5.68
C ILE A 104 -1.74 -11.02 5.81
N ASP A 105 -0.73 -10.41 5.20
CA ASP A 105 -0.51 -8.97 5.23
C ASP A 105 -1.64 -8.21 4.53
N ARG A 106 -2.01 -8.67 3.32
CA ARG A 106 -3.14 -8.13 2.54
C ARG A 106 -4.47 -8.27 3.28
N TYR A 107 -4.71 -9.39 3.98
CA TYR A 107 -5.92 -9.58 4.78
C TYR A 107 -6.00 -8.58 5.93
N ILE A 108 -4.90 -8.30 6.62
CA ILE A 108 -4.87 -7.30 7.70
C ILE A 108 -5.19 -5.91 7.14
N SER A 109 -4.62 -5.55 6.00
CA SER A 109 -4.95 -4.30 5.29
C SER A 109 -6.43 -4.24 4.89
N ALA A 110 -6.95 -5.29 4.23
CA ALA A 110 -8.35 -5.37 3.77
C ALA A 110 -9.36 -5.29 4.93
N PHE A 111 -9.14 -6.05 6.01
CA PHE A 111 -9.99 -5.99 7.20
C PHE A 111 -9.97 -4.62 7.86
N SER A 112 -8.81 -3.96 7.90
CA SER A 112 -8.68 -2.60 8.42
C SER A 112 -9.40 -1.59 7.54
N GLY A 113 -9.38 -1.81 6.24
CA GLY A 113 -10.16 -1.03 5.29
C GLY A 113 -11.67 -1.16 5.53
N VAL A 114 -12.17 -2.37 5.77
CA VAL A 114 -13.57 -2.63 6.12
C VAL A 114 -13.92 -2.04 7.50
N ALA A 115 -13.05 -2.21 8.49
CA ALA A 115 -13.25 -1.66 9.83
C ALA A 115 -13.32 -0.11 9.81
N THR A 116 -12.59 0.54 8.90
CA THR A 116 -12.67 1.99 8.69
C THR A 116 -14.08 2.44 8.29
N ILE A 117 -14.81 1.66 7.49
CA ILE A 117 -16.21 1.94 7.13
C ILE A 117 -17.08 2.03 8.39
N PHE A 118 -16.91 1.08 9.32
CA PHE A 118 -17.65 1.07 10.58
C PHE A 118 -17.29 2.27 11.49
N VAL A 119 -16.00 2.62 11.57
CA VAL A 119 -15.55 3.77 12.36
C VAL A 119 -16.10 5.08 11.77
N VAL A 120 -16.06 5.24 10.45
CA VAL A 120 -16.68 6.39 9.74
C VAL A 120 -18.17 6.45 10.05
N TYR A 121 -18.91 5.35 9.99
CA TYR A 121 -20.32 5.32 10.39
C TYR A 121 -20.52 5.85 11.81
N LYS A 122 -19.77 5.32 12.78
CA LYS A 122 -19.92 5.67 14.20
C LYS A 122 -19.57 7.13 14.46
N LEU A 123 -18.47 7.60 13.90
CA LEU A 123 -18.00 8.98 14.01
C LEU A 123 -19.03 9.95 13.43
N THR A 124 -19.45 9.71 12.19
CA THR A 124 -20.36 10.60 11.47
C THR A 124 -21.74 10.64 12.13
N LYS A 125 -22.25 9.48 12.58
CA LYS A 125 -23.52 9.40 13.31
C LYS A 125 -23.46 10.16 14.63
N TYR A 126 -22.30 10.11 15.30
CA TYR A 126 -22.11 10.82 16.56
C TYR A 126 -21.96 12.33 16.34
N LEU A 127 -21.32 12.78 15.26
CA LEU A 127 -21.06 14.19 14.99
C LEU A 127 -22.26 14.92 14.35
N PHE A 128 -23.01 14.22 13.51
CA PHE A 128 -24.16 14.73 12.74
C PHE A 128 -25.41 13.88 13.01
N ASP A 129 -25.82 13.06 12.05
CA ASP A 129 -27.04 12.26 12.08
C ASP A 129 -26.86 10.92 11.34
N GLU A 130 -27.89 10.08 11.42
CA GLU A 130 -27.85 8.72 10.87
C GLU A 130 -27.87 8.67 9.33
N ASP A 131 -28.54 9.62 8.66
CA ASP A 131 -28.56 9.66 7.19
C ASP A 131 -27.16 10.00 6.67
N THR A 132 -26.52 11.04 7.24
CA THR A 132 -25.15 11.42 6.86
C THR A 132 -24.18 10.28 7.14
N ALA A 133 -24.34 9.56 8.26
CA ALA A 133 -23.51 8.41 8.57
C ALA A 133 -23.62 7.29 7.53
N LEU A 134 -24.84 6.93 7.12
CA LEU A 134 -25.05 5.89 6.10
C LEU A 134 -24.48 6.31 4.75
N VAL A 135 -24.67 7.57 4.34
CA VAL A 135 -24.11 8.09 3.08
C VAL A 135 -22.58 8.08 3.13
N SER A 136 -21.96 8.62 4.18
CA SER A 136 -20.49 8.63 4.30
C SER A 136 -19.90 7.22 4.33
N SER A 137 -20.60 6.27 4.96
CA SER A 137 -20.19 4.85 5.00
C SER A 137 -20.30 4.19 3.62
N PHE A 138 -21.36 4.51 2.87
CA PHE A 138 -21.52 4.05 1.49
C PHE A 138 -20.40 4.59 0.60
N LEU A 139 -20.08 5.89 0.70
CA LEU A 139 -19.02 6.50 -0.09
C LEU A 139 -17.65 5.86 0.21
N ILE A 140 -17.24 5.73 1.48
CA ILE A 140 -15.94 5.12 1.82
C ILE A 140 -15.89 3.61 1.48
N SER A 141 -17.03 2.91 1.52
CA SER A 141 -17.08 1.49 1.15
C SER A 141 -16.69 1.24 -0.30
N LEU A 142 -16.94 2.22 -1.18
CA LEU A 142 -16.80 2.13 -2.63
C LEU A 142 -15.93 3.26 -3.22
N THR A 143 -15.06 3.90 -2.42
CA THR A 143 -14.11 4.88 -2.93
C THR A 143 -12.89 4.16 -3.50
N TYR A 144 -12.59 4.38 -4.79
CA TYR A 144 -11.60 3.61 -5.52
C TYR A 144 -10.23 3.57 -4.85
N LEU A 145 -9.66 4.73 -4.49
CA LEU A 145 -8.31 4.76 -3.90
C LEU A 145 -8.22 3.93 -2.60
N HIS A 146 -9.23 4.06 -1.73
CA HIS A 146 -9.22 3.32 -0.48
C HIS A 146 -9.47 1.82 -0.70
N VAL A 147 -10.23 1.43 -1.72
CA VAL A 147 -10.43 0.02 -2.09
C VAL A 147 -9.15 -0.57 -2.70
N ARG A 148 -8.55 0.09 -3.70
CA ARG A 148 -7.27 -0.29 -4.32
C ARG A 148 -6.22 -0.56 -3.25
N ASP A 149 -5.93 0.41 -2.41
CA ASP A 149 -4.84 0.31 -1.45
C ASP A 149 -5.14 -0.68 -0.30
N SER A 150 -6.41 -1.06 -0.09
CA SER A 150 -6.77 -2.16 0.83
C SER A 150 -6.33 -3.53 0.33
N HIS A 151 -5.97 -3.68 -0.95
CA HIS A 151 -5.43 -4.93 -1.50
C HIS A 151 -3.94 -5.10 -1.20
N PHE A 152 -3.25 -4.07 -0.69
CA PHE A 152 -1.81 -4.10 -0.47
C PHE A 152 -1.50 -4.25 1.02
N GLY A 153 -0.65 -5.23 1.35
CA GLY A 153 -0.09 -5.48 2.68
C GLY A 153 0.97 -4.44 3.06
N VAL A 154 0.53 -3.18 3.20
CA VAL A 154 1.38 -2.04 3.58
C VAL A 154 0.73 -1.21 4.70
N THR A 155 1.48 -0.26 5.25
CA THR A 155 1.12 0.44 6.49
C THR A 155 -0.03 1.44 6.37
N ASP A 156 -0.34 1.92 5.17
CA ASP A 156 -1.18 3.09 4.94
C ASP A 156 -2.66 2.92 5.35
N VAL A 157 -3.29 1.80 4.97
CA VAL A 157 -4.70 1.52 5.29
C VAL A 157 -4.87 1.21 6.78
N PHE A 158 -3.94 0.44 7.36
CA PHE A 158 -3.95 0.13 8.79
C PHE A 158 -3.76 1.39 9.64
N MET A 159 -2.83 2.27 9.26
CA MET A 159 -2.69 3.57 9.92
C MET A 159 -3.98 4.39 9.78
N THR A 160 -4.59 4.43 8.59
CA THR A 160 -5.83 5.19 8.35
C THR A 160 -6.94 4.73 9.31
N PHE A 161 -7.09 3.42 9.49
CA PHE A 161 -8.02 2.85 10.48
C PHE A 161 -7.73 3.35 11.91
N LEU A 162 -6.47 3.29 12.36
CA LEU A 162 -6.07 3.74 13.71
C LEU A 162 -6.27 5.25 13.90
N VAL A 163 -5.94 6.06 12.90
CA VAL A 163 -6.22 7.51 12.89
C VAL A 163 -7.72 7.76 13.05
N MET A 164 -8.55 7.09 12.27
CA MET A 164 -10.01 7.26 12.36
C MET A 164 -10.56 6.83 13.72
N CYS A 165 -10.01 5.78 14.33
CA CYS A 165 -10.32 5.39 15.71
C CYS A 165 -9.94 6.49 16.71
N SER A 166 -8.75 7.08 16.59
CA SER A 166 -8.31 8.20 17.45
C SER A 166 -9.24 9.41 17.28
N ILE A 167 -9.52 9.83 16.05
CA ILE A 167 -10.42 10.95 15.74
C ILE A 167 -11.84 10.70 16.29
N PHE A 168 -12.35 9.47 16.24
CA PHE A 168 -13.64 9.14 16.84
C PHE A 168 -13.67 9.42 18.35
N TYR A 169 -12.62 9.07 19.09
CA TYR A 169 -12.52 9.37 20.51
C TYR A 169 -12.23 10.85 20.79
N ILE A 170 -11.46 11.54 19.94
CA ILE A 170 -11.25 12.99 20.01
C ILE A 170 -12.59 13.72 19.88
N ILE A 171 -13.44 13.32 18.95
CA ILE A 171 -14.79 13.88 18.78
C ILE A 171 -15.68 13.58 20.00
N LYS A 172 -15.51 12.42 20.65
CA LYS A 172 -16.21 12.15 21.92
C LYS A 172 -15.76 13.10 23.02
N CYS A 173 -14.46 13.42 23.12
CA CYS A 173 -13.96 14.42 24.07
C CYS A 173 -14.64 15.79 23.91
N TYR A 174 -15.07 16.15 22.70
CA TYR A 174 -15.74 17.43 22.44
C TYR A 174 -17.16 17.52 23.02
N LYS A 175 -17.85 16.38 23.12
CA LYS A 175 -19.19 16.32 23.73
C LYS A 175 -19.15 15.91 25.20
N ASP A 176 -18.22 15.03 25.55
CA ASP A 176 -18.02 14.50 26.89
C ASP A 176 -16.52 14.51 27.21
N SER A 177 -16.10 15.50 27.98
CA SER A 177 -14.70 15.78 28.35
C SER A 177 -14.09 14.75 29.33
N ASN A 178 -14.59 13.51 29.37
CA ASN A 178 -14.08 12.48 30.26
C ASN A 178 -12.67 12.01 29.90
N ILE A 179 -11.90 11.59 30.91
CA ILE A 179 -10.51 11.14 30.75
C ILE A 179 -10.37 9.87 29.92
N LYS A 180 -11.40 9.01 29.94
CA LYS A 180 -11.41 7.74 29.20
C LYS A 180 -11.31 7.96 27.69
N ASN A 181 -12.00 8.97 27.17
CA ASN A 181 -11.93 9.35 25.75
C ASN A 181 -10.53 9.87 25.38
N TYR A 182 -9.89 10.66 26.25
CA TYR A 182 -8.50 11.11 26.05
C TYR A 182 -7.52 9.94 26.03
N ILE A 183 -7.67 8.98 26.95
CA ILE A 183 -6.85 7.76 26.98
C ILE A 183 -7.00 6.98 25.67
N PHE A 184 -8.21 6.67 25.22
CA PHE A 184 -8.40 5.92 23.97
C PHE A 184 -7.90 6.70 22.74
N ALA A 185 -8.13 8.01 22.67
CA ALA A 185 -7.56 8.85 21.63
C ALA A 185 -6.02 8.74 21.59
N GLY A 186 -5.38 8.72 22.77
CA GLY A 186 -3.94 8.53 22.94
C GLY A 186 -3.47 7.15 22.49
N ILE A 187 -4.16 6.07 22.89
CA ILE A 187 -3.82 4.69 22.49
C ILE A 187 -3.82 4.57 20.97
N PHE A 188 -4.94 4.91 20.32
CA PHE A 188 -5.06 4.76 18.87
C PHE A 188 -4.13 5.73 18.12
N GLY A 189 -3.93 6.95 18.64
CA GLY A 189 -3.02 7.92 18.06
C GLY A 189 -1.56 7.48 18.12
N GLY A 190 -1.12 6.97 19.27
CA GLY A 190 0.24 6.48 19.47
C GLY A 190 0.52 5.24 18.62
N LEU A 191 -0.43 4.29 18.54
CA LEU A 191 -0.32 3.14 17.64
C LEU A 191 -0.33 3.55 16.16
N ALA A 192 -1.11 4.57 15.78
CA ALA A 192 -1.08 5.11 14.43
C ALA A 192 0.30 5.71 14.09
N MET A 193 0.88 6.51 14.99
CA MET A 193 2.24 7.01 14.86
C MET A 193 3.26 5.87 14.81
N SER A 194 3.04 4.80 15.58
CA SER A 194 3.88 3.60 15.61
C SER A 194 3.69 2.69 14.38
N THR A 195 2.73 2.99 13.52
CA THR A 195 2.53 2.35 12.21
C THR A 195 3.22 3.17 11.11
N LYS A 196 3.05 4.50 11.16
CA LYS A 196 3.70 5.46 10.26
C LYS A 196 3.72 6.84 10.93
N TYR A 197 4.84 7.55 10.84
CA TYR A 197 5.06 8.79 11.60
C TYR A 197 3.98 9.86 11.42
N ASN A 198 3.29 9.86 10.28
CA ASN A 198 2.16 10.76 9.98
C ASN A 198 1.02 10.69 11.00
N GLY A 199 0.89 9.56 11.72
CA GLY A 199 -0.06 9.42 12.82
C GLY A 199 0.15 10.44 13.97
N LEU A 200 1.34 11.05 14.08
CA LEU A 200 1.63 12.13 15.04
C LEU A 200 0.64 13.30 14.95
N LEU A 201 0.12 13.58 13.75
CA LEU A 201 -0.71 14.75 13.50
C LEU A 201 -2.07 14.71 14.19
N VAL A 202 -2.50 13.57 14.77
CA VAL A 202 -3.72 13.49 15.60
C VAL A 202 -3.63 14.33 16.87
N ILE A 203 -2.42 14.74 17.27
CA ILE A 203 -2.20 15.69 18.36
C ILE A 203 -2.93 17.03 18.08
N ILE A 204 -3.00 17.46 16.83
CA ILE A 204 -3.60 18.75 16.46
C ILE A 204 -5.10 18.82 16.79
N PRO A 205 -5.97 17.90 16.30
CA PRO A 205 -7.39 17.95 16.62
C PRO A 205 -7.68 17.75 18.11
N ILE A 206 -6.91 16.94 18.86
CA ILE A 206 -7.15 16.80 20.32
C ILE A 206 -6.83 18.09 21.07
N PHE A 207 -5.78 18.83 20.69
CA PHE A 207 -5.49 20.12 21.31
C PHE A 207 -6.58 21.16 21.00
N ILE A 208 -7.13 21.16 19.79
CA ILE A 208 -8.28 22.02 19.43
C ILE A 208 -9.50 21.68 20.28
N VAL A 209 -9.84 20.39 20.40
CA VAL A 209 -10.95 19.95 21.27
C VAL A 209 -10.70 20.32 22.72
N HIS A 210 -9.49 20.07 23.22
CA HIS A 210 -9.13 20.39 24.59
C HIS A 210 -9.19 21.89 24.86
N TYR A 211 -8.72 22.73 23.94
CA TYR A 211 -8.85 24.18 24.00
C TYR A 211 -10.32 24.61 24.13
N PHE A 212 -11.22 24.06 23.31
CA PHE A 212 -12.64 24.35 23.44
C PHE A 212 -13.21 23.89 24.78
N ASN A 213 -12.79 22.74 25.30
CA ASN A 213 -13.25 22.24 26.60
C ASN A 213 -12.78 23.15 27.76
N ILE A 214 -11.50 23.53 27.79
CA ILE A 214 -10.94 24.46 28.78
C ILE A 214 -11.69 25.79 28.76
N PHE A 215 -11.95 26.34 27.57
CA PHE A 215 -12.68 27.60 27.41
C PHE A 215 -14.14 27.48 27.85
N ASN A 216 -14.86 26.44 27.42
CA ASN A 216 -16.26 26.22 27.80
C ASN A 216 -16.42 25.96 29.31
N GLU A 217 -15.46 25.27 29.93
CA GLU A 217 -15.41 25.00 31.38
C GLU A 217 -14.87 26.21 32.20
N LYS A 218 -14.51 27.32 31.53
CA LYS A 218 -13.97 28.55 32.14
C LYS A 218 -12.73 28.31 33.01
N LEU A 219 -11.89 27.35 32.61
CA LEU A 219 -10.64 27.04 33.30
C LEU A 219 -9.52 28.01 32.90
N ARG A 220 -8.50 28.17 33.76
CA ARG A 220 -7.32 29.01 33.47
C ARG A 220 -6.57 28.49 32.25
N PHE A 221 -6.04 29.38 31.40
CA PHE A 221 -5.31 29.01 30.18
C PHE A 221 -4.16 28.03 30.41
N VAL A 222 -3.46 28.10 31.55
CA VAL A 222 -2.40 27.15 31.93
C VAL A 222 -2.88 25.69 31.94
N LYS A 223 -4.18 25.45 32.17
CA LYS A 223 -4.78 24.10 32.11
C LYS A 223 -4.78 23.51 30.70
N LEU A 224 -4.61 24.31 29.64
CA LEU A 224 -4.42 23.79 28.28
C LEU A 224 -3.25 22.79 28.19
N PHE A 225 -2.24 22.94 29.05
CA PHE A 225 -1.04 22.09 29.08
C PHE A 225 -0.94 21.23 30.34
N LEU A 226 -1.53 21.67 31.46
CA LEU A 226 -1.42 21.00 32.77
C LEU A 226 -2.70 20.29 33.23
N ASP A 227 -3.75 20.25 32.42
CA ASP A 227 -4.94 19.48 32.74
C ASP A 227 -4.66 17.98 32.67
N LYS A 228 -5.15 17.22 33.65
CA LYS A 228 -4.94 15.77 33.71
C LYS A 228 -5.36 15.07 32.40
N ARG A 229 -6.44 15.52 31.74
CA ARG A 229 -6.95 14.91 30.51
C ARG A 229 -5.91 14.93 29.39
N ILE A 230 -5.29 16.08 29.14
CA ILE A 230 -4.26 16.19 28.10
C ILE A 230 -2.97 15.48 28.50
N LEU A 231 -2.59 15.52 29.79
CA LEU A 231 -1.44 14.77 30.30
C LEU A 231 -1.61 13.26 30.14
N PHE A 232 -2.79 12.72 30.45
CA PHE A 232 -3.12 11.32 30.23
C PHE A 232 -3.13 10.96 28.74
N PHE A 233 -3.66 11.83 27.87
CA PHE A 233 -3.55 11.62 26.43
C PHE A 233 -2.08 11.54 25.99
N ILE A 234 -1.24 12.52 26.35
CA ILE A 234 0.18 12.57 25.94
C ILE A 234 0.93 11.36 26.48
N GLY A 235 0.79 11.05 27.77
CA GLY A 235 1.48 9.92 28.39
C GLY A 235 1.11 8.60 27.73
N VAL A 236 -0.18 8.35 27.50
CA VAL A 236 -0.66 7.12 26.85
C VAL A 236 -0.29 7.09 25.36
N PHE A 237 -0.29 8.23 24.68
CA PHE A 237 0.15 8.34 23.28
C PHE A 237 1.62 7.92 23.15
N VAL A 238 2.50 8.44 24.02
CA VAL A 238 3.93 8.09 24.02
C VAL A 238 4.11 6.62 24.38
N ILE A 239 3.43 6.11 25.40
CA ILE A 239 3.50 4.68 25.77
C ILE A 239 3.06 3.79 24.61
N ALA A 240 1.96 4.12 23.92
CA ALA A 240 1.47 3.36 22.78
C ALA A 240 2.43 3.42 21.59
N PHE A 241 3.06 4.58 21.33
CA PHE A 241 4.11 4.70 20.33
C PHE A 241 5.29 3.77 20.64
N LEU A 242 5.83 3.86 21.87
CA LEU A 242 6.97 3.07 22.33
C LEU A 242 6.65 1.58 22.44
N PHE A 243 5.42 1.21 22.74
CA PHE A 243 4.99 -0.18 22.74
C PHE A 243 5.14 -0.81 21.34
N GLY A 244 4.73 -0.08 20.30
CA GLY A 244 4.86 -0.56 18.92
C GLY A 244 6.24 -0.31 18.29
N THR A 245 7.03 0.63 18.83
CA THR A 245 8.37 1.00 18.36
C THR A 245 9.34 1.18 19.54
N PRO A 246 9.67 0.10 20.28
CA PRO A 246 10.49 0.18 21.48
C PRO A 246 11.95 0.55 21.16
N PHE A 247 12.45 0.13 19.99
CA PHE A 247 13.82 0.43 19.57
C PHE A 247 14.04 1.88 19.12
N ALA A 248 12.99 2.71 19.04
CA ALA A 248 13.18 4.16 18.94
C ALA A 248 13.92 4.73 20.17
N LEU A 249 13.84 4.06 21.33
CA LEU A 249 14.63 4.38 22.52
C LEU A 249 15.93 3.58 22.60
N LEU A 250 15.85 2.28 22.32
CA LEU A 250 17.01 1.37 22.52
C LEU A 250 18.09 1.55 21.46
N ASP A 251 17.72 1.96 20.25
CA ASP A 251 18.62 2.25 19.11
C ASP A 251 18.36 3.66 18.57
N TYR A 252 18.39 4.62 19.50
CA TYR A 252 18.03 6.02 19.24
C TYR A 252 18.84 6.66 18.09
N ASN A 253 20.13 6.32 17.97
CA ASN A 253 21.00 6.89 16.94
C ASN A 253 20.56 6.47 15.53
N LYS A 254 20.29 5.17 15.33
CA LYS A 254 19.79 4.66 14.06
C LYS A 254 18.38 5.18 13.77
N PHE A 255 17.52 5.22 14.79
CA PHE A 255 16.17 5.79 14.70
C PHE A 255 16.19 7.23 14.17
N ILE A 256 16.93 8.13 14.79
CA ILE A 256 17.00 9.54 14.35
C ILE A 256 17.63 9.66 12.96
N SER A 257 18.69 8.90 12.67
CA SER A 257 19.33 8.90 11.35
C SER A 257 18.34 8.57 10.25
N ASP A 258 17.56 7.50 10.39
CA ASP A 258 16.63 7.03 9.37
C ASP A 258 15.41 7.95 9.24
N VAL A 259 14.88 8.49 10.36
CA VAL A 259 13.81 9.50 10.31
C VAL A 259 14.26 10.74 9.53
N LEU A 260 15.47 11.23 9.79
CA LEU A 260 16.03 12.37 9.06
C LEU A 260 16.30 12.06 7.59
N TYR A 261 16.72 10.83 7.28
CA TYR A 261 16.87 10.37 5.89
C TYR A 261 15.55 10.43 5.14
N GLU A 262 14.46 9.89 5.70
CA GLU A 262 13.14 9.91 5.08
C GLU A 262 12.60 11.32 4.87
N MET A 263 12.80 12.20 5.85
CA MET A 263 12.42 13.62 5.70
C MET A 263 13.12 14.29 4.51
N ARG A 264 14.37 13.92 4.21
CA ARG A 264 15.11 14.42 3.03
C ARG A 264 14.65 13.73 1.75
N HIS A 265 14.47 12.42 1.76
CA HIS A 265 14.03 11.64 0.61
C HIS A 265 12.67 12.14 0.07
N LEU A 266 11.72 12.45 0.95
CA LEU A 266 10.42 13.05 0.56
C LEU A 266 10.57 14.39 -0.19
N GLN A 267 11.62 15.16 0.09
CA GLN A 267 11.88 16.46 -0.55
C GLN A 267 12.56 16.33 -1.92
N ILE A 268 13.38 15.30 -2.14
CA ILE A 268 14.17 15.16 -3.36
C ILE A 268 13.34 14.53 -4.51
N GLY A 269 12.37 13.66 -4.17
CA GLY A 269 11.56 12.93 -5.14
C GLY A 269 12.07 11.52 -5.39
N HIS A 270 11.36 10.76 -6.22
CA HIS A 270 11.59 9.32 -6.42
C HIS A 270 11.82 8.99 -7.90
N GLY A 271 13.05 9.23 -8.40
CA GLY A 271 13.47 8.91 -9.77
C GLY A 271 12.86 9.77 -10.89
N ILE A 272 11.67 10.34 -10.68
CA ILE A 272 10.97 11.27 -11.57
C ILE A 272 10.51 12.51 -10.82
N ASN A 273 10.59 13.67 -11.48
CA ASN A 273 9.89 14.88 -11.07
C ASN A 273 8.51 15.01 -11.75
N LEU A 274 7.44 14.73 -11.00
CA LEU A 274 6.04 14.88 -11.44
C LEU A 274 5.41 16.21 -10.97
N GLY A 275 6.23 17.12 -10.45
CA GLY A 275 5.82 18.36 -9.81
C GLY A 275 5.62 18.24 -8.31
N ILE A 276 5.32 19.39 -7.68
CA ILE A 276 5.13 19.48 -6.23
C ILE A 276 3.82 18.81 -5.78
N GLY A 277 3.87 18.10 -4.65
CA GLY A 277 2.79 17.27 -4.15
C GLY A 277 1.44 17.98 -4.04
N TRP A 278 1.39 19.25 -3.63
CA TRP A 278 0.10 19.97 -3.51
C TRP A 278 -0.69 20.02 -4.83
N TRP A 279 -0.01 20.18 -5.97
CA TRP A 279 -0.72 20.25 -7.25
C TRP A 279 -0.95 18.88 -7.84
N TYR A 280 0.05 18.00 -7.75
CA TYR A 280 -0.06 16.63 -8.25
C TYR A 280 -1.19 15.88 -7.54
N HIS A 281 -1.22 15.92 -6.21
CA HIS A 281 -2.23 15.22 -5.43
C HIS A 281 -3.64 15.80 -5.62
N LEU A 282 -3.79 17.11 -5.79
CA LEU A 282 -5.09 17.72 -6.06
C LEU A 282 -5.63 17.33 -7.44
N ARG A 283 -4.79 17.39 -8.48
CA ARG A 283 -5.21 17.24 -9.88
C ARG A 283 -5.27 15.80 -10.35
N PHE A 284 -4.44 14.92 -9.77
CA PHE A 284 -4.32 13.53 -10.18
C PHE A 284 -4.75 12.59 -9.06
N SER A 285 -4.04 12.54 -7.93
CA SER A 285 -4.25 11.51 -6.90
C SER A 285 -5.67 11.54 -6.30
N LEU A 286 -6.13 12.70 -5.82
CA LEU A 286 -7.47 12.87 -5.23
C LEU A 286 -8.56 12.86 -6.29
N PHE A 287 -8.33 13.53 -7.42
CA PHE A 287 -9.31 13.66 -8.49
C PHE A 287 -9.69 12.29 -9.07
N SER A 288 -8.70 11.48 -9.43
CA SER A 288 -8.91 10.13 -9.97
C SER A 288 -9.18 9.11 -8.85
N GLY A 289 -8.58 9.27 -7.67
CA GLY A 289 -8.74 8.35 -6.54
C GLY A 289 -10.12 8.39 -5.87
N LEU A 290 -10.78 9.55 -5.85
CA LEU A 290 -12.18 9.68 -5.43
C LEU A 290 -13.16 9.48 -6.60
N GLY A 291 -12.70 9.71 -7.82
CA GLY A 291 -13.57 10.03 -8.94
C GLY A 291 -14.03 11.48 -8.89
N TRP A 292 -14.15 12.11 -10.06
CA TRP A 292 -14.37 13.55 -10.20
C TRP A 292 -15.62 14.05 -9.46
N SER A 293 -16.71 13.28 -9.46
CA SER A 293 -17.99 13.65 -8.82
C SER A 293 -17.86 13.70 -7.30
N LEU A 294 -17.31 12.65 -6.68
CA LEU A 294 -17.07 12.60 -5.25
C LEU A 294 -16.04 13.66 -4.81
N PHE A 295 -15.02 13.92 -5.64
CA PHE A 295 -14.04 14.98 -5.40
C PHE A 295 -14.74 16.35 -5.21
N PHE A 296 -15.56 16.78 -6.17
CA PHE A 296 -16.28 18.06 -6.05
C PHE A 296 -17.30 18.08 -4.91
N PHE A 297 -18.02 16.98 -4.68
CA PHE A 297 -18.97 16.88 -3.57
C PHE A 297 -18.26 17.01 -2.21
N SER A 298 -17.06 16.46 -2.09
CA SER A 298 -16.24 16.55 -0.88
C SER A 298 -15.80 17.99 -0.61
N LEU A 299 -15.34 18.71 -1.65
CA LEU A 299 -14.96 20.12 -1.54
C LEU A 299 -16.14 21.00 -1.15
N ILE A 300 -17.29 20.85 -1.82
CA ILE A 300 -18.53 21.57 -1.45
C ILE A 300 -18.93 21.23 -0.01
N GLY A 301 -18.79 19.96 0.38
CA GLY A 301 -19.03 19.48 1.73
C GLY A 301 -18.19 20.17 2.80
N ILE A 302 -16.93 20.48 2.52
CA ILE A 302 -16.06 21.24 3.43
C ILE A 302 -16.66 22.63 3.67
N PHE A 303 -17.07 23.34 2.61
CA PHE A 303 -17.71 24.65 2.73
C PHE A 303 -19.05 24.58 3.49
N VAL A 304 -19.84 23.53 3.27
CA VAL A 304 -21.09 23.28 4.01
C VAL A 304 -20.81 23.07 5.50
N LEU A 305 -19.78 22.29 5.84
CA LEU A 305 -19.39 22.05 7.23
C LEU A 305 -18.97 23.35 7.92
N ILE A 306 -18.10 24.14 7.28
CA ILE A 306 -17.63 25.44 7.77
C ILE A 306 -18.82 26.38 8.05
N LYS A 307 -19.77 26.47 7.11
CA LYS A 307 -20.94 27.34 7.26
C LYS A 307 -21.92 26.87 8.34
N LYS A 308 -22.06 25.55 8.54
CA LYS A 308 -22.96 25.00 9.57
C LYS A 308 -22.39 25.11 10.97
N ASP A 309 -21.12 24.76 11.14
CA ASP A 309 -20.48 24.68 12.45
C ASP A 309 -18.95 24.74 12.30
N ILE A 310 -18.40 25.94 12.46
CA ILE A 310 -16.95 26.19 12.38
C ILE A 310 -16.15 25.38 13.41
N ARG A 311 -16.71 25.09 14.59
CA ARG A 311 -16.00 24.32 15.62
C ARG A 311 -15.83 22.89 15.17
N LYS A 312 -16.89 22.26 14.66
CA LYS A 312 -16.82 20.92 14.07
C LYS A 312 -15.90 20.89 12.85
N ALA A 313 -15.92 21.95 12.02
CA ALA A 313 -15.02 22.09 10.88
C ALA A 313 -13.55 22.12 11.31
N LEU A 314 -13.20 22.89 12.35
CA LEU A 314 -11.84 22.96 12.88
C LEU A 314 -11.38 21.62 13.49
N ILE A 315 -12.26 20.91 14.20
CA ILE A 315 -11.93 19.62 14.80
C ILE A 315 -11.72 18.55 13.72
N LEU A 316 -12.65 18.42 12.78
CA LEU A 316 -12.60 17.37 11.75
C LEU A 316 -11.59 17.70 10.65
N GLY A 317 -11.41 18.99 10.33
CA GLY A 317 -10.58 19.47 9.23
C GLY A 317 -9.11 19.69 9.58
N SER A 318 -8.76 19.87 10.87
CA SER A 318 -7.37 20.19 11.24
C SER A 318 -6.38 19.08 10.90
N PHE A 319 -6.72 17.81 11.18
CA PHE A 319 -5.88 16.67 10.80
C PHE A 319 -5.62 16.61 9.28
N PRO A 320 -6.65 16.46 8.41
CA PRO A 320 -6.42 16.33 6.98
C PRO A 320 -5.77 17.58 6.38
N LEU A 321 -6.08 18.78 6.88
CA LEU A 321 -5.46 20.02 6.41
C LEU A 321 -3.96 20.06 6.73
N CYS A 322 -3.59 19.81 7.98
CA CYS A 322 -2.19 19.82 8.40
C CYS A 322 -1.40 18.72 7.69
N TYR A 323 -1.97 17.52 7.55
CA TYR A 323 -1.36 16.43 6.81
C TYR A 323 -1.11 16.81 5.35
N TYR A 324 -2.13 17.35 4.66
CA TYR A 324 -2.01 17.76 3.26
C TYR A 324 -0.97 18.87 3.05
N ILE A 325 -0.93 19.86 3.95
CA ILE A 325 0.06 20.95 3.89
C ILE A 325 1.48 20.42 4.01
N LEU A 326 1.73 19.47 4.93
CA LEU A 326 3.06 18.93 5.17
C LEU A 326 3.50 17.99 4.03
N MET A 327 2.65 17.03 3.69
CA MET A 327 2.92 16.03 2.65
C MET A 327 3.12 16.68 1.28
N GLY A 328 2.28 17.66 0.92
CA GLY A 328 2.33 18.25 -0.41
C GLY A 328 3.52 19.18 -0.67
N LYS A 329 4.41 19.42 0.30
CA LYS A 329 5.69 20.11 0.09
C LYS A 329 6.72 19.24 -0.65
N GLY A 330 6.56 17.92 -0.61
CA GLY A 330 7.49 16.97 -1.21
C GLY A 330 7.31 16.79 -2.73
N TYR A 331 8.30 16.12 -3.33
CA TYR A 331 8.30 15.70 -4.74
C TYR A 331 8.14 14.18 -4.88
N SER A 332 8.15 13.44 -3.76
CA SER A 332 7.62 12.08 -3.70
C SER A 332 6.10 12.17 -3.59
N VAL A 333 5.40 11.77 -4.65
CA VAL A 333 3.97 12.02 -4.87
C VAL A 333 3.16 10.76 -5.15
N PHE A 334 3.60 9.61 -4.60
CA PHE A 334 2.84 8.36 -4.60
C PHE A 334 1.36 8.60 -4.29
N VAL A 335 0.47 8.05 -5.11
CA VAL A 335 -0.97 8.30 -5.01
C VAL A 335 -1.52 7.85 -3.66
N ARG A 336 -0.95 6.78 -3.08
CA ARG A 336 -1.35 6.27 -1.75
C ARG A 336 -1.20 7.29 -0.63
N TYR A 337 -0.37 8.32 -0.78
CA TYR A 337 -0.17 9.31 0.27
C TYR A 337 -1.44 10.08 0.63
N VAL A 338 -2.41 10.24 -0.27
CA VAL A 338 -3.66 10.94 0.05
C VAL A 338 -4.73 10.06 0.69
N ILE A 339 -4.48 8.77 0.92
CA ILE A 339 -5.47 7.83 1.47
C ILE A 339 -6.01 8.26 2.85
N LEU A 340 -5.16 8.88 3.69
CA LEU A 340 -5.54 9.39 5.01
C LEU A 340 -6.61 10.49 4.93
N LEU A 341 -6.74 11.17 3.78
CA LEU A 341 -7.73 12.23 3.56
C LEU A 341 -9.10 11.66 3.19
N ILE A 342 -9.13 10.45 2.62
CA ILE A 342 -10.33 9.88 2.00
C ILE A 342 -11.50 9.73 2.97
N PRO A 343 -11.33 9.23 4.22
CA PRO A 343 -12.44 9.16 5.16
C PRO A 343 -13.05 10.53 5.46
N PHE A 344 -12.24 11.57 5.63
CA PHE A 344 -12.70 12.93 5.92
C PHE A 344 -13.48 13.53 4.74
N LEU A 345 -13.00 13.31 3.51
CA LEU A 345 -13.66 13.76 2.29
C LEU A 345 -14.99 13.03 2.06
N CYS A 346 -15.07 11.73 2.34
CA CYS A 346 -16.34 10.98 2.33
C CYS A 346 -17.34 11.50 3.39
N ILE A 347 -16.85 11.93 4.56
CA ILE A 347 -17.68 12.53 5.60
C ILE A 347 -18.27 13.87 5.13
N THR A 348 -17.44 14.75 4.56
CA THR A 348 -17.90 16.07 4.10
C THR A 348 -18.82 15.94 2.89
N ALA A 349 -18.54 15.04 1.93
CA ALA A 349 -19.43 14.74 0.81
C ALA A 349 -20.80 14.21 1.28
N GLY A 350 -20.81 13.28 2.25
CA GLY A 350 -22.05 12.78 2.84
C GLY A 350 -22.86 13.89 3.51
N LEU A 351 -22.19 14.82 4.19
CA LEU A 351 -22.86 15.99 4.78
C LEU A 351 -23.47 16.91 3.71
N PHE A 352 -22.77 17.14 2.60
CA PHE A 352 -23.32 17.91 1.48
C PHE A 352 -24.58 17.25 0.90
N ILE A 353 -24.49 15.96 0.54
CA ILE A 353 -25.60 15.20 -0.08
C ILE A 353 -26.86 15.26 0.79
N THR A 354 -26.74 15.01 2.10
CA THR A 354 -27.92 15.04 2.97
C THR A 354 -28.45 16.46 3.16
N THR A 355 -27.56 17.46 3.27
CA THR A 355 -27.94 18.86 3.46
C THR A 355 -28.68 19.42 2.24
N ILE A 356 -28.15 19.20 1.03
CA ILE A 356 -28.77 19.69 -0.20
C ILE A 356 -30.11 19.00 -0.46
N SER A 357 -30.21 17.70 -0.13
CA SER A 357 -31.46 16.96 -0.25
C SER A 357 -32.55 17.50 0.67
N VAL A 358 -32.21 17.86 1.91
CA VAL A 358 -33.16 18.53 2.83
C VAL A 358 -33.55 19.92 2.31
N LYS A 359 -32.60 20.67 1.75
CA LYS A 359 -32.86 22.02 1.23
C LYS A 359 -33.81 22.01 0.02
N ILE A 360 -33.62 21.06 -0.91
CA ILE A 360 -34.44 20.94 -2.13
C ILE A 360 -35.81 20.36 -1.81
N LEU A 361 -35.88 19.27 -1.04
CA LEU A 361 -37.13 18.53 -0.79
C LEU A 361 -37.77 18.82 0.56
N GLY A 362 -37.50 19.98 1.16
CA GLY A 362 -37.97 20.33 2.51
C GLY A 362 -39.49 20.20 2.70
N LYS A 363 -40.28 20.58 1.68
CA LYS A 363 -41.75 20.42 1.65
C LYS A 363 -42.20 19.00 1.26
N TYR A 364 -41.32 18.22 0.62
CA TYR A 364 -41.62 16.89 0.07
C TYR A 364 -40.80 15.78 0.74
N LYS A 365 -40.86 15.72 2.09
CA LYS A 365 -40.03 14.83 2.92
C LYS A 365 -40.06 13.36 2.50
N LYS A 366 -41.15 12.86 1.92
CA LYS A 366 -41.27 11.47 1.44
C LYS A 366 -40.28 11.11 0.33
N TYR A 367 -39.84 12.06 -0.48
CA TYR A 367 -38.90 11.83 -1.59
C TYR A 367 -37.43 12.05 -1.20
N LYS A 368 -37.15 12.57 0.01
CA LYS A 368 -35.78 12.84 0.50
C LYS A 368 -34.85 11.62 0.38
N PRO A 369 -35.24 10.39 0.78
CA PRO A 369 -34.35 9.23 0.68
C PRO A 369 -33.98 8.87 -0.77
N LEU A 370 -34.89 9.10 -1.72
CA LEU A 370 -34.63 8.84 -3.15
C LEU A 370 -33.59 9.80 -3.70
N LEU A 371 -33.69 11.10 -3.40
CA LEU A 371 -32.70 12.09 -3.84
C LEU A 371 -31.33 11.85 -3.18
N ILE A 372 -31.30 11.47 -1.90
CA ILE A 372 -30.05 11.08 -1.23
C ILE A 372 -29.42 9.87 -1.94
N GLY A 373 -30.20 8.84 -2.22
CA GLY A 373 -29.72 7.64 -2.92
C GLY A 373 -29.19 7.98 -4.31
N PHE A 374 -29.93 8.78 -5.09
CA PHE A 374 -29.50 9.24 -6.41
C PHE A 374 -28.18 10.01 -6.37
N LEU A 375 -28.07 11.03 -5.49
CA LEU A 375 -26.87 11.84 -5.37
C LEU A 375 -25.68 11.03 -4.84
N ALA A 376 -25.90 10.09 -3.92
CA ALA A 376 -24.84 9.20 -3.43
C ALA A 376 -24.33 8.26 -4.52
N ILE A 377 -25.24 7.65 -5.31
CA ILE A 377 -24.88 6.79 -6.45
C ILE A 377 -24.13 7.60 -7.51
N PHE A 378 -24.63 8.79 -7.87
CA PHE A 378 -23.96 9.68 -8.81
C PHE A 378 -22.55 10.08 -8.33
N ALA A 379 -22.41 10.40 -7.04
CA ALA A 379 -21.12 10.75 -6.46
C ALA A 379 -20.10 9.61 -6.60
N ILE A 380 -20.51 8.36 -6.40
CA ILE A 380 -19.59 7.21 -6.34
C ILE A 380 -19.37 6.52 -7.69
N LEU A 381 -20.23 6.77 -8.69
CA LEU A 381 -20.23 6.03 -9.95
C LEU A 381 -18.86 5.96 -10.65
N PRO A 382 -18.06 7.04 -10.78
CA PRO A 382 -16.74 6.95 -11.37
C PRO A 382 -15.78 6.06 -10.57
N SER A 383 -15.83 6.12 -9.24
CA SER A 383 -15.04 5.23 -8.37
C SER A 383 -15.43 3.77 -8.56
N VAL A 384 -16.73 3.46 -8.62
CA VAL A 384 -17.19 2.08 -8.84
C VAL A 384 -16.71 1.55 -10.19
N ASN A 385 -16.72 2.36 -11.24
CA ASN A 385 -16.17 1.98 -12.54
C ASN A 385 -14.68 1.65 -12.45
N SER A 386 -13.88 2.47 -11.75
CA SER A 386 -12.45 2.19 -11.54
C SER A 386 -12.24 0.91 -10.73
N ILE A 387 -13.03 0.67 -9.67
CA ILE A 387 -12.96 -0.55 -8.85
C ILE A 387 -13.20 -1.79 -9.70
N ILE A 388 -14.29 -1.83 -10.48
CA ILE A 388 -14.63 -3.00 -11.30
C ILE A 388 -13.52 -3.30 -12.31
N ASN A 389 -12.96 -2.28 -12.97
CA ASN A 389 -11.89 -2.48 -13.94
C ASN A 389 -10.59 -2.94 -13.28
N PHE A 390 -10.24 -2.32 -12.14
CA PHE A 390 -9.07 -2.67 -11.35
C PHE A 390 -9.15 -4.11 -10.82
N ASP A 391 -10.21 -4.46 -10.08
CA ASP A 391 -10.37 -5.79 -9.47
C ASP A 391 -10.46 -6.89 -10.56
N ARG A 392 -11.10 -6.61 -11.69
CA ARG A 392 -11.11 -7.54 -12.84
C ARG A 392 -9.69 -7.82 -13.33
N LEU A 393 -8.83 -6.81 -13.44
CA LEU A 393 -7.42 -7.02 -13.82
C LEU A 393 -6.66 -7.81 -12.75
N LEU A 394 -6.91 -7.55 -11.47
CA LEU A 394 -6.28 -8.30 -10.37
C LEU A 394 -6.61 -9.79 -10.38
N THR A 395 -7.76 -10.19 -10.95
CA THR A 395 -8.08 -11.62 -11.14
C THR A 395 -7.36 -12.30 -12.29
N LYS A 396 -6.68 -11.54 -13.16
CA LYS A 396 -5.90 -12.09 -14.27
C LYS A 396 -4.50 -12.43 -13.78
N GLN A 397 -3.95 -13.53 -14.32
CA GLN A 397 -2.57 -13.91 -14.08
C GLN A 397 -1.64 -12.83 -14.65
N ASP A 398 -0.67 -12.41 -13.84
CA ASP A 398 0.32 -11.39 -14.22
C ASP A 398 1.18 -11.88 -15.40
N ASN A 399 1.51 -10.98 -16.32
CA ASN A 399 2.29 -11.33 -17.50
C ASN A 399 3.67 -11.90 -17.16
N ARG A 400 4.29 -11.49 -16.04
CA ARG A 400 5.55 -12.07 -15.54
C ARG A 400 5.45 -13.58 -15.32
N LEU A 401 4.34 -14.04 -14.75
CA LEU A 401 4.12 -15.47 -14.49
C LEU A 401 3.93 -16.25 -15.80
N ILE A 402 3.13 -15.70 -16.72
CA ILE A 402 2.87 -16.33 -18.02
C ILE A 402 4.17 -16.46 -18.83
N VAL A 403 5.02 -15.43 -18.78
CA VAL A 403 6.32 -15.45 -19.45
C VAL A 403 7.26 -16.44 -18.77
N ALA A 404 7.27 -16.52 -17.44
CA ALA A 404 8.05 -17.54 -16.72
C ALA A 404 7.65 -18.96 -17.12
N GLU A 405 6.34 -19.25 -17.15
CA GLU A 405 5.79 -20.54 -17.57
C GLU A 405 6.21 -20.88 -19.00
N TRP A 406 6.03 -19.94 -19.94
CA TRP A 406 6.43 -20.17 -21.33
C TRP A 406 7.93 -20.44 -21.48
N ILE A 407 8.79 -19.68 -20.79
CA ILE A 407 10.25 -19.91 -20.79
C ILE A 407 10.57 -21.30 -20.26
N ASN A 408 9.93 -21.70 -19.16
CA ASN A 408 10.16 -23.01 -18.55
C ASN A 408 9.76 -24.18 -19.45
N GLU A 409 8.77 -23.99 -20.32
CA GLU A 409 8.29 -24.99 -21.28
C GLU A 409 9.07 -25.01 -22.62
N HIS A 410 9.55 -23.86 -23.09
CA HIS A 410 10.06 -23.71 -24.47
C HIS A 410 11.56 -23.44 -24.58
N ILE A 411 12.22 -22.99 -23.50
CA ILE A 411 13.66 -22.72 -23.50
C ILE A 411 14.40 -23.86 -22.77
N PRO A 412 15.36 -24.53 -23.42
CA PRO A 412 16.15 -25.60 -22.80
C PRO A 412 16.78 -25.16 -21.47
N LYS A 413 16.76 -26.04 -20.48
CA LYS A 413 17.45 -25.81 -19.20
C LYS A 413 18.96 -25.70 -19.43
N GLY A 414 19.64 -24.93 -18.59
CA GLY A 414 21.06 -24.60 -18.75
C GLY A 414 21.39 -23.52 -19.80
N SER A 415 20.42 -23.11 -20.65
CA SER A 415 20.59 -21.98 -21.56
C SER A 415 20.97 -20.68 -20.82
N SER A 416 21.73 -19.81 -21.49
CA SER A 416 22.07 -18.48 -20.98
C SER A 416 20.98 -17.48 -21.30
N ILE A 417 20.42 -16.85 -20.28
CA ILE A 417 19.32 -15.88 -20.37
C ILE A 417 19.75 -14.59 -19.70
N CYS A 418 19.67 -13.47 -20.40
CA CYS A 418 19.77 -12.14 -19.82
C CYS A 418 18.38 -11.52 -19.71
N GLN A 419 18.05 -10.95 -18.56
CA GLN A 419 16.86 -10.12 -18.39
C GLN A 419 17.29 -8.66 -18.32
N THR A 420 16.82 -7.84 -19.26
CA THR A 420 17.02 -6.38 -19.20
C THR A 420 15.97 -5.76 -18.29
N GLY A 421 16.10 -4.47 -18.02
CA GLY A 421 15.22 -3.73 -17.12
C GLY A 421 16.04 -2.96 -16.08
N SER A 422 15.53 -1.79 -15.70
CA SER A 422 16.29 -0.75 -15.00
C SER A 422 16.36 -0.96 -13.49
N MET A 423 15.28 -1.44 -12.86
CA MET A 423 15.21 -1.59 -11.40
C MET A 423 14.85 -3.00 -10.91
N GLY A 424 14.54 -3.92 -11.83
CA GLY A 424 14.36 -5.34 -11.53
C GLY A 424 12.96 -5.78 -11.08
N TRP A 425 11.99 -4.86 -10.97
CA TRP A 425 10.60 -5.16 -10.64
C TRP A 425 9.81 -5.78 -11.81
N ASP A 426 10.34 -5.63 -13.01
CA ASP A 426 9.89 -6.23 -14.27
C ASP A 426 10.63 -7.55 -14.58
N LYS A 427 11.37 -8.12 -13.64
CA LYS A 427 12.00 -9.42 -13.85
C LYS A 427 10.98 -10.54 -13.79
N VAL A 428 11.20 -11.52 -14.65
CA VAL A 428 10.55 -12.82 -14.65
C VAL A 428 11.28 -13.74 -13.67
N GLN A 429 10.55 -14.35 -12.75
CA GLN A 429 11.11 -15.26 -11.76
C GLN A 429 11.61 -16.56 -12.41
N LEU A 430 12.93 -16.67 -12.56
CA LEU A 430 13.63 -17.84 -13.10
C LEU A 430 14.64 -18.35 -12.08
N TYR A 431 14.80 -19.68 -11.98
CA TYR A 431 15.83 -20.26 -11.14
C TYR A 431 17.19 -20.24 -11.83
N PRO A 432 18.27 -19.84 -11.13
CA PRO A 432 19.64 -20.03 -11.61
C PRO A 432 20.03 -21.52 -11.61
N THR A 433 21.07 -21.87 -12.36
CA THR A 433 21.65 -23.23 -12.31
C THR A 433 22.14 -23.60 -10.91
N LEU A 434 22.18 -24.90 -10.60
CA LEU A 434 22.73 -25.40 -9.33
C LEU A 434 24.18 -24.93 -9.12
N LYS A 435 25.01 -24.93 -10.18
CA LYS A 435 26.40 -24.47 -10.13
C LYS A 435 26.50 -22.99 -9.75
N SER A 436 25.66 -22.15 -10.34
CA SER A 436 25.59 -20.71 -9.99
C SER A 436 25.14 -20.50 -8.54
N LEU A 437 24.21 -21.33 -8.03
CA LEU A 437 23.80 -21.27 -6.62
C LEU A 437 24.91 -21.72 -5.67
N GLU A 438 25.65 -22.78 -6.01
CA GLU A 438 26.81 -23.26 -5.25
C GLU A 438 27.89 -22.17 -5.17
N TYR A 439 28.22 -21.55 -6.30
CA TYR A 439 29.15 -20.43 -6.33
C TYR A 439 28.70 -19.24 -5.47
N LYS A 440 27.42 -18.84 -5.56
CA LYS A 440 26.86 -17.77 -4.72
C LYS A 440 26.89 -18.14 -3.25
N TYR A 441 26.56 -19.38 -2.91
CA TYR A 441 26.62 -19.89 -1.55
C TYR A 441 28.02 -19.76 -0.97
N GLU A 442 29.06 -20.21 -1.69
CA GLU A 442 30.46 -20.08 -1.29
C GLU A 442 30.84 -18.61 -1.05
N LYS A 443 30.46 -17.71 -1.98
CA LYS A 443 30.70 -16.27 -1.81
C LYS A 443 30.00 -15.66 -0.61
N TYR A 444 28.77 -16.08 -0.30
CA TYR A 444 28.07 -15.60 0.89
C TYR A 444 28.65 -16.15 2.19
N VAL A 445 29.19 -17.38 2.17
CA VAL A 445 29.94 -17.95 3.29
C VAL A 445 31.24 -17.17 3.52
N GLU A 446 32.02 -16.89 2.47
CA GLU A 446 33.23 -16.05 2.54
C GLU A 446 32.97 -14.68 3.15
N LYS A 447 31.83 -14.06 2.81
CA LYS A 447 31.40 -12.74 3.31
C LYS A 447 30.64 -12.78 4.64
N ASN A 448 30.37 -13.97 5.19
CA ASN A 448 29.59 -14.18 6.41
C ASN A 448 28.15 -13.58 6.34
N GLU A 449 27.50 -13.65 5.17
CA GLU A 449 26.17 -13.09 4.92
C GLU A 449 25.05 -14.09 5.29
N LYS A 450 24.90 -14.39 6.59
CA LYS A 450 24.03 -15.47 7.13
C LYS A 450 22.64 -15.59 6.48
N SER A 451 21.92 -14.49 6.29
CA SER A 451 20.56 -14.53 5.71
C SER A 451 20.55 -15.06 4.28
N LYS A 452 21.52 -14.63 3.46
CA LYS A 452 21.63 -15.07 2.06
C LYS A 452 22.16 -16.50 1.97
N ILE A 453 22.99 -16.93 2.91
CA ILE A 453 23.44 -18.33 3.03
C ILE A 453 22.21 -19.24 3.22
N ILE A 454 21.34 -18.93 4.18
CA ILE A 454 20.12 -19.71 4.47
C ILE A 454 19.19 -19.73 3.25
N GLU A 455 18.93 -18.58 2.64
CA GLU A 455 18.07 -18.47 1.45
C GLU A 455 18.62 -19.30 0.29
N THR A 456 19.90 -19.10 -0.07
CA THR A 456 20.56 -19.80 -1.18
C THR A 456 20.61 -21.31 -0.93
N MET A 457 20.97 -21.74 0.27
CA MET A 457 20.99 -23.16 0.64
C MET A 457 19.61 -23.80 0.57
N THR A 458 18.57 -23.08 1.00
CA THR A 458 17.18 -23.56 0.95
C THR A 458 16.71 -23.75 -0.49
N ILE A 459 17.00 -22.77 -1.37
CA ILE A 459 16.70 -22.88 -2.80
C ILE A 459 17.47 -24.05 -3.42
N LEU A 460 18.77 -24.15 -3.15
CA LEU A 460 19.63 -25.21 -3.67
C LEU A 460 19.12 -26.60 -3.27
N ASN A 461 18.78 -26.80 -2.00
CA ASN A 461 18.23 -28.07 -1.51
C ASN A 461 16.86 -28.38 -2.14
N TYR A 462 16.02 -27.37 -2.32
CA TYR A 462 14.73 -27.52 -2.99
C TYR A 462 14.89 -27.97 -4.45
N LEU A 463 15.77 -27.31 -5.21
CA LEU A 463 16.01 -27.65 -6.61
C LEU A 463 16.62 -29.05 -6.75
N LYS A 464 17.63 -29.39 -5.93
CA LYS A 464 18.25 -30.74 -5.94
C LYS A 464 17.25 -31.85 -5.62
N ARG A 465 16.37 -31.63 -4.64
CA ARG A 465 15.38 -32.62 -4.21
C ARG A 465 14.29 -32.89 -5.27
N ASN A 466 13.95 -31.88 -6.06
CA ASN A 466 12.89 -31.95 -7.06
C ASN A 466 13.42 -32.12 -8.49
N ASP A 467 14.73 -32.34 -8.66
CA ASP A 467 15.39 -32.48 -9.96
C ASP A 467 15.10 -31.29 -10.91
N ILE A 468 15.08 -30.08 -10.36
CA ILE A 468 14.78 -28.85 -11.12
C ILE A 468 16.09 -28.24 -11.60
N GLU A 469 16.28 -28.25 -12.92
CA GLU A 469 17.39 -27.54 -13.56
C GLU A 469 16.99 -26.09 -13.92
N GLY A 470 17.88 -25.15 -13.62
CA GLY A 470 17.69 -23.72 -13.86
C GLY A 470 18.38 -23.20 -15.12
N TYR A 471 18.58 -21.89 -15.19
CA TYR A 471 19.20 -21.19 -16.31
C TYR A 471 20.51 -20.51 -15.88
N ARG A 472 21.41 -20.28 -16.82
CA ARG A 472 22.57 -19.40 -16.58
C ARG A 472 22.06 -17.97 -16.71
N LEU A 473 21.84 -17.29 -15.58
CA LEU A 473 21.23 -15.96 -15.55
C LEU A 473 22.29 -14.86 -15.66
N PHE A 474 22.20 -14.08 -16.73
CA PHE A 474 23.08 -12.97 -17.04
C PHE A 474 22.41 -11.66 -16.63
N VAL A 475 23.25 -10.68 -16.27
CA VAL A 475 22.84 -9.30 -16.03
C VAL A 475 23.54 -8.43 -17.06
N TYR A 476 22.82 -7.50 -17.66
CA TYR A 476 23.43 -6.47 -18.51
C TYR A 476 23.74 -5.24 -17.65
N ASP A 477 24.99 -4.81 -17.66
CA ASP A 477 25.44 -3.59 -16.98
C ASP A 477 25.37 -2.42 -17.97
N GLU A 478 24.42 -1.52 -17.75
CA GLU A 478 24.21 -0.35 -18.60
C GLU A 478 25.36 0.67 -18.51
N GLU A 479 26.10 0.71 -17.40
CA GLU A 479 27.22 1.65 -17.21
C GLU A 479 28.47 1.20 -17.98
N THR A 480 28.74 -0.11 -17.99
CA THR A 480 29.93 -0.67 -18.67
C THR A 480 29.65 -1.22 -20.06
N ASP A 481 28.37 -1.24 -20.47
CA ASP A 481 27.89 -1.83 -21.75
C ASP A 481 28.36 -3.29 -21.91
N LYS A 482 28.29 -4.07 -20.82
CA LYS A 482 28.76 -5.45 -20.80
C LYS A 482 27.81 -6.39 -20.09
N PHE A 483 27.85 -7.64 -20.51
CA PHE A 483 27.17 -8.71 -19.81
C PHE A 483 27.98 -9.18 -18.62
N LYS A 484 27.30 -9.56 -17.54
CA LYS A 484 27.86 -10.18 -16.35
C LYS A 484 27.20 -11.53 -16.09
N PHE A 485 28.01 -12.53 -15.78
CA PHE A 485 27.57 -13.85 -15.34
C PHE A 485 28.18 -14.16 -13.98
N ASP A 486 27.34 -14.52 -13.00
CA ASP A 486 27.74 -14.74 -11.60
C ASP A 486 28.59 -13.60 -10.98
N GLY A 487 28.36 -12.37 -11.46
CA GLY A 487 29.02 -11.15 -10.96
C GLY A 487 30.29 -10.75 -11.73
N GLU A 488 30.72 -11.54 -12.71
CA GLU A 488 31.93 -11.28 -13.51
C GLU A 488 31.56 -10.82 -14.92
N GLU A 489 32.28 -9.84 -15.46
CA GLU A 489 32.11 -9.39 -16.84
C GLU A 489 32.52 -10.48 -17.83
N VAL A 490 31.70 -10.65 -18.88
CA VAL A 490 31.91 -11.66 -19.92
C VAL A 490 31.81 -11.03 -21.31
N ASN A 491 32.66 -11.51 -22.23
CA ASN A 491 32.76 -10.98 -23.60
C ASN A 491 31.87 -11.72 -24.62
N PHE A 492 31.02 -12.64 -24.17
CA PHE A 492 30.15 -13.41 -25.06
C PHE A 492 28.68 -13.09 -24.81
N LEU A 493 27.91 -13.14 -25.89
CA LEU A 493 26.48 -12.86 -25.87
C LEU A 493 25.68 -14.04 -25.28
N PRO A 494 24.69 -13.78 -24.42
CA PRO A 494 23.76 -14.81 -23.94
C PRO A 494 22.96 -15.41 -25.11
N GLN A 495 22.38 -16.59 -24.91
CA GLN A 495 21.57 -17.24 -25.95
C GLN A 495 20.22 -16.52 -26.11
N PHE A 496 19.64 -16.06 -25.01
CA PHE A 496 18.37 -15.35 -24.98
C PHE A 496 18.47 -14.01 -24.25
N ILE A 497 17.74 -13.02 -24.75
CA ILE A 497 17.50 -11.74 -24.05
C ILE A 497 15.99 -11.58 -23.86
N ILE A 498 15.60 -11.32 -22.62
CA ILE A 498 14.22 -10.97 -22.25
C ILE A 498 14.19 -9.47 -22.01
N ALA A 499 13.46 -8.76 -22.86
CA ALA A 499 13.36 -7.32 -22.81
C ALA A 499 11.93 -6.89 -22.42
N PRO A 500 11.74 -6.42 -21.18
CA PRO A 500 10.48 -5.83 -20.77
C PRO A 500 10.32 -4.40 -21.29
N SER A 501 9.07 -3.99 -21.52
CA SER A 501 8.72 -2.62 -21.89
C SER A 501 7.37 -2.26 -21.26
N TYR A 502 7.24 -1.02 -20.77
CA TYR A 502 6.00 -0.54 -20.19
C TYR A 502 5.95 1.01 -20.09
N PRO A 503 4.77 1.63 -19.98
CA PRO A 503 4.63 3.08 -19.75
C PRO A 503 5.17 3.61 -18.39
N LEU A 504 5.77 2.74 -17.57
CA LEU A 504 6.45 3.09 -16.32
C LEU A 504 7.96 3.22 -16.59
N TYR A 505 8.37 4.36 -17.17
CA TYR A 505 9.69 4.56 -17.76
C TYR A 505 10.88 4.42 -16.79
N ILE A 506 10.68 4.60 -15.48
CA ILE A 506 11.74 4.43 -14.47
C ILE A 506 12.00 2.95 -14.18
N TYR A 507 10.98 2.11 -14.37
CA TYR A 507 11.00 0.72 -13.90
C TYR A 507 11.12 -0.29 -15.02
N SER A 508 10.67 0.04 -16.22
CA SER A 508 10.64 -0.92 -17.33
C SER A 508 10.77 -0.24 -18.69
N ASN A 509 11.97 -0.34 -19.23
CA ASN A 509 12.34 0.17 -20.53
C ASN A 509 13.45 -0.73 -21.11
N ILE A 510 13.48 -0.83 -22.45
CA ILE A 510 14.58 -1.48 -23.15
C ILE A 510 15.74 -0.47 -23.24
N PRO A 511 16.90 -0.74 -22.59
CA PRO A 511 18.05 0.17 -22.61
C PRO A 511 18.49 0.48 -24.03
N GLU A 512 18.83 1.73 -24.34
CA GLU A 512 19.22 2.11 -25.71
C GLU A 512 20.46 1.35 -26.19
N ASN A 513 21.44 1.16 -25.31
CA ASN A 513 22.70 0.49 -25.62
C ASN A 513 22.49 -0.96 -26.09
N ILE A 514 21.49 -1.67 -25.55
CA ILE A 514 21.23 -3.05 -25.95
C ILE A 514 20.47 -3.17 -27.28
N ARG A 515 19.78 -2.11 -27.74
CA ARG A 515 18.99 -2.15 -28.98
C ARG A 515 19.86 -2.47 -30.19
N GLY A 516 21.04 -1.87 -30.29
CA GLY A 516 21.98 -2.18 -31.37
C GLY A 516 22.45 -3.64 -31.37
N ILE A 517 22.62 -4.25 -30.19
CA ILE A 517 22.96 -5.67 -30.04
C ILE A 517 21.76 -6.54 -30.47
N LEU A 518 20.55 -6.18 -30.05
CA LEU A 518 19.33 -6.89 -30.42
C LEU A 518 19.12 -6.90 -31.94
N ASP A 519 19.28 -5.75 -32.60
CA ASP A 519 19.06 -5.62 -34.05
C ASP A 519 20.13 -6.33 -34.88
N SER A 520 21.38 -6.37 -34.40
CA SER A 520 22.51 -6.95 -35.14
C SER A 520 22.72 -8.45 -34.92
N SER A 521 22.40 -8.95 -33.72
CA SER A 521 22.83 -10.28 -33.26
C SER A 521 21.68 -11.17 -32.79
N TYR A 522 20.44 -10.68 -32.73
CA TYR A 522 19.29 -11.43 -32.25
C TYR A 522 18.09 -11.33 -33.20
N GLN A 523 17.21 -12.33 -33.13
CA GLN A 523 15.91 -12.33 -33.78
C GLN A 523 14.81 -12.42 -32.71
N LEU A 524 13.68 -11.76 -32.96
CA LEU A 524 12.52 -11.84 -32.05
C LEU A 524 11.90 -13.24 -32.13
N LYS A 525 11.94 -13.98 -31.01
CA LYS A 525 11.38 -15.33 -30.89
C LYS A 525 9.91 -15.30 -30.47
N LYS A 526 9.56 -14.43 -29.52
CA LYS A 526 8.20 -14.36 -28.95
C LYS A 526 7.92 -12.99 -28.36
N SER A 527 6.68 -12.52 -28.48
CA SER A 527 6.18 -11.31 -27.81
C SER A 527 4.95 -11.60 -26.95
N PHE A 528 4.88 -10.98 -25.78
CA PHE A 528 3.76 -11.02 -24.85
C PHE A 528 3.30 -9.59 -24.60
N LYS A 529 2.42 -9.09 -25.47
CA LYS A 529 1.84 -7.75 -25.34
C LYS A 529 0.55 -7.83 -24.51
N VAL A 530 0.43 -6.95 -23.53
CA VAL A 530 -0.72 -6.84 -22.61
C VAL A 530 -1.31 -5.43 -22.60
N ILE A 531 -0.57 -4.45 -23.09
CA ILE A 531 -1.00 -3.07 -23.23
C ILE A 531 -0.35 -2.43 -24.47
N ASP A 532 -1.05 -1.47 -25.07
CA ASP A 532 -0.46 -0.53 -26.02
C ASP A 532 0.23 0.61 -25.26
N GLU A 533 1.54 0.75 -25.47
CA GLU A 533 2.39 1.68 -24.71
C GLU A 533 2.15 3.14 -25.12
N ASP A 534 1.60 3.35 -26.32
CA ASP A 534 1.30 4.66 -26.88
C ASP A 534 -0.09 5.18 -26.46
N ASP A 535 -0.93 4.37 -25.81
CA ASP A 535 -2.27 4.76 -25.36
C ASP A 535 -2.21 5.67 -24.12
N GLN A 536 -2.36 6.98 -24.36
CA GLN A 536 -2.35 8.00 -23.31
C GLN A 536 -3.62 8.04 -22.43
N GLU A 537 -4.67 7.28 -22.76
CA GLU A 537 -5.86 7.21 -21.90
C GLU A 537 -5.58 6.46 -20.59
N ASN A 538 -4.60 5.54 -20.60
CA ASN A 538 -4.13 4.86 -19.41
C ASN A 538 -3.12 5.73 -18.66
N GLN A 539 -3.45 6.12 -17.44
CA GLN A 539 -2.54 6.88 -16.58
C GLN A 539 -2.11 6.05 -15.39
N PHE A 540 -0.83 6.14 -15.05
CA PHE A 540 -0.17 5.32 -14.02
C PHE A 540 0.30 6.18 -12.84
N ASP A 541 0.39 5.56 -11.67
CA ASP A 541 1.22 6.10 -10.59
C ASP A 541 2.68 5.84 -10.95
N GLN A 542 3.33 6.84 -11.54
CA GLN A 542 4.66 6.70 -12.16
C GLN A 542 5.79 6.41 -11.18
N GLN A 543 5.56 6.61 -9.88
CA GLN A 543 6.49 6.24 -8.81
C GLN A 543 6.18 4.86 -8.23
N ASP A 544 5.18 4.15 -8.75
CA ASP A 544 4.67 2.91 -8.18
C ASP A 544 4.83 1.74 -9.16
N ALA A 545 5.77 0.84 -8.88
CA ALA A 545 6.10 -0.31 -9.72
C ALA A 545 5.05 -1.44 -9.65
N PHE A 546 3.77 -1.10 -9.85
CA PHE A 546 2.64 -2.02 -9.74
C PHE A 546 2.17 -2.59 -11.10
N TYR A 547 2.50 -1.92 -12.22
CA TYR A 547 2.18 -2.37 -13.58
C TYR A 547 0.68 -2.60 -13.83
N VAL A 548 -0.15 -1.73 -13.25
CA VAL A 548 -1.60 -1.63 -13.52
C VAL A 548 -1.94 -0.14 -13.63
N PRO A 549 -2.74 0.29 -14.62
CA PRO A 549 -3.16 1.69 -14.70
C PRO A 549 -3.87 2.13 -13.42
N PHE A 550 -3.64 3.38 -13.02
CA PHE A 550 -4.40 4.00 -11.95
C PHE A 550 -5.77 4.48 -12.45
N THR A 551 -5.87 4.94 -13.70
CA THR A 551 -7.14 5.31 -14.38
C THR A 551 -7.05 5.01 -15.88
N GLY A 552 -8.19 4.98 -16.57
CA GLY A 552 -8.31 4.66 -18.00
C GLY A 552 -8.74 3.21 -18.20
N PHE A 553 -7.86 2.27 -17.86
CA PHE A 553 -8.05 0.81 -18.00
C PHE A 553 -8.42 0.34 -19.42
N LYS A 554 -8.09 1.12 -20.44
CA LYS A 554 -8.45 0.82 -21.83
C LYS A 554 -7.45 -0.17 -22.42
N SER A 555 -7.98 -1.18 -23.10
CA SER A 555 -7.17 -2.17 -23.84
C SER A 555 -6.08 -2.88 -23.01
N VAL A 556 -6.24 -2.95 -21.69
CA VAL A 556 -5.33 -3.70 -20.81
C VAL A 556 -5.85 -5.12 -20.63
N GLU A 557 -5.07 -6.11 -21.06
CA GLU A 557 -5.48 -7.52 -20.98
C GLU A 557 -5.29 -8.09 -19.57
N ARG A 558 -4.15 -7.79 -18.94
CA ARG A 558 -3.73 -8.29 -17.62
C ARG A 558 -2.63 -7.40 -17.00
N PRO A 559 -2.35 -7.52 -15.69
CA PRO A 559 -1.23 -6.85 -15.03
C PRO A 559 0.14 -7.29 -15.58
N GLY A 560 1.15 -6.45 -15.35
CA GLY A 560 2.55 -6.71 -15.71
C GLY A 560 3.00 -6.02 -17.00
N PRO A 561 4.32 -5.96 -17.25
CA PRO A 561 4.86 -5.31 -18.44
C PRO A 561 4.67 -6.14 -19.71
N ASN A 562 4.87 -5.52 -20.88
CA ASN A 562 5.05 -6.24 -22.13
C ASN A 562 6.42 -6.94 -22.11
N TYR A 563 6.54 -8.10 -22.77
CA TYR A 563 7.81 -8.79 -22.92
C TYR A 563 8.12 -9.14 -24.37
N TYR A 564 9.39 -8.98 -24.73
CA TYR A 564 9.97 -9.39 -26.00
C TYR A 564 11.13 -10.35 -25.72
N ILE A 565 11.03 -11.57 -26.21
CA ILE A 565 12.06 -12.60 -26.06
C ILE A 565 12.82 -12.70 -27.37
N TYR A 566 14.10 -12.44 -27.29
CA TYR A 566 15.04 -12.47 -28.41
C TYR A 566 15.96 -13.68 -28.29
N GLU A 567 16.25 -14.31 -29.41
CA GLU A 567 17.16 -15.44 -29.53
C GLU A 567 18.33 -15.05 -30.43
N LYS A 568 19.54 -15.38 -30.02
CA LYS A 568 20.77 -15.06 -30.75
C LYS A 568 20.75 -15.71 -32.15
N ILE A 569 21.11 -14.94 -33.18
CA ILE A 569 21.24 -15.41 -34.57
C ILE A 569 22.60 -16.13 -34.73
N GLY A 570 22.59 -17.39 -35.17
CA GLY A 570 23.82 -18.16 -35.45
C GLY A 570 24.28 -19.07 -34.30
N GLU A 571 25.01 -20.13 -34.65
CA GLU A 571 25.08 -21.40 -33.93
C GLU A 571 25.55 -21.34 -32.47
N ALA A 572 24.81 -22.10 -31.65
CA ALA A 572 25.41 -22.94 -30.63
C ALA A 572 26.46 -23.84 -31.32
N ASN A 573 27.73 -23.47 -31.19
CA ASN A 573 28.87 -24.35 -31.39
C ASN A 573 29.67 -24.40 -30.08
#